data_AF-A0A0U1HWR5-F1
#
_entry.id   AF-A0A0U1HWR5-F1
#
_cell.length_a   1.000
_cell.length_b   1.000
_cell.length_c   1.000
_cell.angle_alpha   90.00
_cell.angle_beta   90.00
_cell.angle_gamma   90.00
#
_symmetry.space_group_name_H-M   'P 1'
#
loop_
_entity.id
_entity.type
_entity.pdbx_description
1 polymer ?
#
loop_
_entity_poly.entity_id
_entity_poly.type
_entity_poly.pdbx_seq_one_letter_code
_entity_poly.pdbx_strand_id
1 'polypeptide(L)'
;MEQRGIALLLVLCVLLLMSVMVTISSDYWVEMYYLTEKEKKDKENKWLLLAAERFFFNDMIKTVSNDNFMINQSENIIINRKNIDVELIEVGNCFNINTLQYSLSKENAKNKAYPWWVLKNILQLENRPSLYLNEMIMDSEFFFKTNHKSDYDDIELIIKIKQELLVDDFVESLLKVDEFFFNTSPIFCSRNDDKLLINVNMLEARHTKLIQAIFLHVLNEADVTKIILSKPENGWSSVTHFFESIMNDTTIDIDDVLKIINLEILSFSHDEYHFLSTFKVSDKYISHQLKSHFYIKNKKITLLDRRFSIGEYPIK
;
A
#
# COMPACT_ATOMS: atom_id res chain seq x y z
N MET A 1 -47.27 46.35 -53.40
CA MET A 1 -47.34 46.28 -51.92
C MET A 1 -46.78 44.93 -51.43
N GLU A 2 -45.50 44.61 -51.68
CA GLU A 2 -44.92 43.30 -51.26
C GLU A 2 -43.71 43.40 -50.31
N GLN A 3 -43.07 44.57 -50.18
CA GLN A 3 -41.83 44.71 -49.41
C GLN A 3 -42.01 44.76 -47.87
N ARG A 4 -43.23 45.01 -47.36
CA ARG A 4 -43.47 45.14 -45.90
C ARG A 4 -43.52 43.81 -45.16
N GLY A 5 -43.92 42.72 -45.84
CA GLY A 5 -43.97 41.38 -45.23
C GLY A 5 -42.58 40.76 -45.04
N ILE A 6 -41.70 40.94 -46.03
CA ILE A 6 -40.32 40.42 -45.99
C ILE A 6 -39.49 41.16 -44.92
N ALA A 7 -39.65 42.48 -44.80
CA ALA A 7 -38.96 43.25 -43.78
C ALA A 7 -39.35 42.83 -42.36
N LEU A 8 -40.64 42.57 -42.11
CA LEU A 8 -41.13 42.08 -40.81
C LEU A 8 -40.57 40.68 -40.49
N LEU A 9 -40.54 39.79 -41.48
CA LEU A 9 -40.03 38.42 -41.31
C LEU A 9 -38.53 38.41 -41.00
N LEU A 10 -37.76 39.29 -41.65
CA LEU A 10 -36.34 39.48 -41.37
C LEU A 10 -36.12 39.95 -39.92
N VAL A 11 -36.89 40.94 -39.45
CA VAL A 11 -36.80 41.43 -38.07
C VAL A 11 -37.16 40.33 -37.07
N LEU A 12 -38.23 39.56 -37.33
CA LEU A 12 -38.61 38.44 -36.47
C LEU A 12 -37.54 37.35 -36.43
N CYS A 13 -36.93 37.04 -37.58
CA CYS A 13 -35.85 36.06 -37.68
C CYS A 13 -34.61 36.51 -36.89
N VAL A 14 -34.22 37.79 -37.00
CA VAL A 14 -33.11 38.36 -36.22
C VAL A 14 -33.43 38.35 -34.72
N LEU A 15 -34.66 38.68 -34.32
CA LEU A 15 -35.08 38.62 -32.91
C LEU A 15 -35.06 37.20 -32.36
N LEU A 16 -35.49 36.21 -33.14
CA LEU A 16 -35.41 34.80 -32.76
C LEU A 16 -33.95 34.35 -32.60
N LEU A 17 -33.07 34.71 -33.54
CA LEU A 17 -31.64 34.40 -33.45
C LEU A 17 -30.99 35.06 -32.22
N MET A 18 -31.29 36.33 -31.96
CA MET A 18 -30.81 37.03 -30.76
C MET A 18 -31.32 36.38 -29.49
N SER A 19 -32.60 36.01 -29.43
CA SER A 19 -33.18 35.33 -28.26
C SER A 19 -32.50 33.99 -28.00
N VAL A 20 -32.30 33.17 -29.05
CA VAL A 20 -31.62 31.87 -28.92
C VAL A 20 -30.16 32.06 -28.46
N MET A 21 -29.44 33.03 -29.04
CA MET A 21 -28.06 33.32 -28.65
C MET A 21 -27.94 33.75 -27.19
N VAL A 22 -28.87 34.58 -26.71
CA VAL A 22 -28.90 35.02 -25.31
C VAL A 22 -29.19 33.85 -24.36
N THR A 23 -30.17 33.00 -24.69
CA THR A 23 -30.47 31.80 -23.87
C THR A 23 -29.27 30.88 -23.79
N ILE A 24 -28.68 30.52 -24.93
CA ILE A 24 -27.50 29.65 -24.99
C ILE A 24 -26.34 30.25 -24.19
N SER A 25 -26.09 31.56 -24.34
CA SER A 25 -25.01 32.23 -23.60
C SER A 25 -25.27 32.18 -22.10
N SER A 26 -26.51 32.43 -21.66
CA SER A 26 -26.88 32.36 -20.24
C SER A 26 -26.64 30.97 -19.65
N ASP A 27 -27.03 29.91 -20.37
CA ASP A 27 -26.83 28.54 -19.92
C ASP A 27 -25.33 28.22 -19.77
N TYR A 28 -24.51 28.62 -20.75
CA TYR A 28 -23.06 28.50 -20.67
C TYR A 28 -22.44 29.28 -19.51
N TRP A 29 -22.92 30.49 -19.22
CA TRP A 29 -22.43 31.28 -18.08
C TRP A 29 -22.73 30.60 -16.75
N VAL A 30 -23.93 30.03 -16.62
CA VAL A 30 -24.34 29.29 -15.43
C VAL A 30 -23.47 28.04 -15.26
N GLU A 31 -23.26 27.26 -16.32
CA GLU A 31 -22.39 26.08 -16.27
C GLU A 31 -20.95 26.44 -15.90
N MET A 32 -20.39 27.48 -16.53
CA MET A 32 -19.04 27.98 -16.23
C MET A 32 -18.91 28.46 -14.78
N TYR A 33 -19.93 29.15 -14.27
CA TYR A 33 -19.99 29.56 -12.88
C TYR A 33 -19.94 28.34 -11.94
N TYR A 34 -20.75 27.31 -12.18
CA TYR A 34 -20.73 26.09 -11.38
C TYR A 34 -19.39 25.35 -11.45
N LEU A 35 -18.77 25.24 -12.63
CA LEU A 35 -17.46 24.62 -12.79
C LEU A 35 -16.37 25.37 -12.02
N THR A 36 -16.34 26.69 -12.14
CA THR A 36 -15.36 27.52 -11.44
C THR A 36 -15.54 27.48 -9.92
N GLU A 37 -16.78 27.47 -9.43
CA GLU A 37 -17.06 27.35 -8.01
C GLU A 37 -16.66 25.96 -7.46
N LYS A 38 -16.92 24.90 -8.23
CA LYS A 38 -16.44 23.55 -7.90
C LYS A 38 -14.91 23.49 -7.80
N GLU A 39 -14.21 23.98 -8.82
CA GLU A 39 -12.74 24.00 -8.81
C GLU A 39 -12.18 24.79 -7.63
N LYS A 40 -12.79 25.94 -7.33
CA LYS A 40 -12.39 26.77 -6.19
C LYS A 40 -12.54 25.99 -4.90
N LYS A 41 -13.68 25.33 -4.68
CA LYS A 41 -13.95 24.51 -3.50
C LYS A 41 -12.99 23.33 -3.38
N ASP A 42 -12.68 22.66 -4.48
CA ASP A 42 -11.72 21.55 -4.51
C ASP A 42 -10.30 22.02 -4.15
N LYS A 43 -9.88 23.17 -4.68
CA LYS A 43 -8.60 23.81 -4.31
C LYS A 43 -8.59 24.20 -2.83
N GLU A 44 -9.64 24.81 -2.31
CA GLU A 44 -9.76 25.18 -0.89
C GLU A 44 -9.67 23.97 0.04
N ASN A 45 -10.39 22.89 -0.25
CA ASN A 45 -10.33 21.66 0.55
C ASN A 45 -8.97 20.98 0.42
N LYS A 46 -8.33 20.98 -0.76
CA LYS A 46 -6.96 20.50 -0.92
C LYS A 46 -5.98 21.27 -0.03
N TRP A 47 -6.04 22.60 -0.02
CA TRP A 47 -5.21 23.43 0.85
C TRP A 47 -5.46 23.18 2.33
N LEU A 48 -6.73 22.99 2.71
CA LEU A 48 -7.12 22.64 4.08
C LEU A 48 -6.51 21.31 4.53
N LEU A 49 -6.59 20.26 3.71
CA LEU A 49 -6.01 18.96 4.03
C LEU A 49 -4.47 19.00 4.09
N LEU A 50 -3.82 19.78 3.21
CA LEU A 50 -2.38 20.00 3.28
C LEU A 50 -1.97 20.77 4.55
N ALA A 51 -2.81 21.68 5.03
CA ALA A 51 -2.58 22.36 6.30
C ALA A 51 -2.71 21.39 7.49
N ALA A 52 -3.72 20.52 7.47
CA ALA A 52 -3.90 19.46 8.47
C ALA A 52 -2.70 18.49 8.48
N GLU A 53 -2.21 18.06 7.32
CA GLU A 53 -1.02 17.22 7.20
C GLU A 53 0.20 17.88 7.85
N ARG A 54 0.44 19.17 7.61
CA ARG A 54 1.58 19.88 8.21
C ARG A 54 1.46 19.99 9.73
N PHE A 55 0.25 20.21 10.24
CA PHE A 55 0.02 20.23 11.69
C PHE A 55 0.33 18.87 12.30
N PHE A 56 -0.25 17.81 11.72
CA PHE A 56 -0.04 16.43 12.14
C PHE A 56 1.44 16.01 12.06
N PHE A 57 2.13 16.34 10.96
CA PHE A 57 3.54 16.04 10.78
C PHE A 57 4.43 16.70 11.86
N ASN A 58 4.13 17.96 12.22
CA ASN A 58 4.86 18.65 13.28
C ASN A 58 4.63 18.02 14.66
N ASP A 59 3.42 17.52 14.93
CA ASP A 59 3.14 16.78 16.15
C ASP A 59 3.89 15.44 16.17
N MET A 60 3.84 14.71 15.06
CA MET A 60 4.56 13.46 14.86
C MET A 60 6.08 13.60 15.11
N ILE A 61 6.71 14.69 14.63
CA ILE A 61 8.13 14.98 14.90
C ILE A 61 8.40 15.08 16.41
N LYS A 62 7.54 15.76 17.16
CA LYS A 62 7.72 15.92 18.62
C LYS A 62 7.60 14.59 19.33
N THR A 63 6.61 13.78 18.94
CA THR A 63 6.34 12.46 19.50
C THR A 63 7.50 11.48 19.23
N VAL A 64 7.97 11.42 17.99
CA VAL A 64 9.13 10.58 17.60
C VAL A 64 10.43 11.02 18.27
N SER A 65 10.61 12.33 18.51
CA SER A 65 11.80 12.83 19.20
C SER A 65 11.84 12.45 20.68
N ASN A 66 10.68 12.29 21.32
CA ASN A 66 10.54 12.01 22.76
C ASN A 66 10.51 10.51 23.10
N ASP A 67 10.80 9.61 22.15
CA ASP A 67 10.75 8.14 22.31
C ASP A 67 9.39 7.55 22.72
N ASN A 68 8.35 8.38 22.79
CA ASN A 68 6.97 7.95 23.01
C ASN A 68 6.35 7.55 21.68
N PHE A 69 6.69 6.36 21.17
CA PHE A 69 6.11 5.84 19.92
C PHE A 69 4.70 5.27 20.11
N MET A 70 3.83 6.00 20.81
CA MET A 70 2.39 5.74 20.87
C MET A 70 1.70 6.84 20.06
N ILE A 71 1.65 6.67 18.75
CA ILE A 71 0.93 7.59 17.88
C ILE A 71 -0.55 7.17 17.89
N ASN A 72 -1.44 8.09 18.28
CA ASN A 72 -2.87 7.85 18.23
C ASN A 72 -3.28 7.51 16.79
N GLN A 73 -3.94 6.36 16.61
CA GLN A 73 -4.38 5.87 15.29
C GLN A 73 -5.50 6.73 14.69
N SER A 74 -6.21 7.50 15.52
CA SER A 74 -7.22 8.44 15.04
C SER A 74 -7.21 9.74 15.84
N GLU A 75 -7.35 10.85 15.12
CA GLU A 75 -7.40 12.19 15.69
C GLU A 75 -8.39 13.05 14.88
N ASN A 76 -9.02 14.03 15.54
CA ASN A 76 -9.80 15.05 14.86
C ASN A 76 -9.10 16.41 14.99
N ILE A 77 -8.77 17.02 13.86
CA ILE A 77 -8.14 18.34 13.81
C ILE A 77 -9.17 19.35 13.34
N ILE A 78 -9.33 20.44 14.08
CA ILE A 78 -10.24 21.53 13.71
C ILE A 78 -9.43 22.66 13.06
N ILE A 79 -9.69 22.93 11.78
CA ILE A 79 -9.08 24.06 11.05
C ILE A 79 -10.18 24.85 10.37
N ASN A 80 -10.21 26.18 10.57
CA ASN A 80 -11.21 27.07 9.98
C ASN A 80 -12.67 26.61 10.23
N ARG A 81 -12.96 26.09 11.44
CA ARG A 81 -14.28 25.54 11.84
C ARG A 81 -14.72 24.31 11.03
N LYS A 82 -13.83 23.70 10.27
CA LYS A 82 -14.03 22.39 9.64
C LYS A 82 -13.30 21.34 10.46
N ASN A 83 -13.97 20.21 10.64
CA ASN A 83 -13.38 19.03 11.27
C ASN A 83 -12.67 18.22 10.17
N ILE A 84 -11.41 17.88 10.41
CA ILE A 84 -10.63 16.96 9.59
C ILE A 84 -10.43 15.70 10.42
N ASP A 85 -10.97 14.59 9.92
CA ASP A 85 -10.72 13.28 10.50
C ASP A 85 -9.37 12.80 9.99
N VAL A 86 -8.49 12.42 10.91
CA VAL A 86 -7.16 11.89 10.63
C VAL A 86 -7.11 10.46 11.10
N GLU A 87 -6.78 9.55 10.20
CA GLU A 87 -6.50 8.16 10.50
C GLU A 87 -5.03 7.89 10.20
N LEU A 88 -4.33 7.19 11.09
CA LEU A 88 -2.95 6.77 10.90
C LEU A 88 -2.86 5.26 11.04
N ILE A 89 -2.37 4.60 9.99
CA ILE A 89 -2.24 3.14 9.94
C ILE A 89 -0.80 2.77 9.63
N GLU A 90 -0.24 1.83 10.39
CA GLU A 90 1.04 1.21 10.05
C GLU A 90 0.84 0.22 8.90
N VAL A 91 1.64 0.39 7.86
CA VAL A 91 1.56 -0.34 6.58
C VAL A 91 2.91 -0.93 6.17
N GLY A 92 3.85 -1.08 7.09
CA GLY A 92 5.18 -1.61 6.84
C GLY A 92 5.21 -3.14 6.80
N ASN A 93 4.41 -3.78 7.66
CA ASN A 93 4.35 -5.24 7.79
C ASN A 93 3.45 -5.90 6.73
N CYS A 94 3.96 -5.96 5.51
CA CYS A 94 3.30 -6.51 4.35
C CYS A 94 4.30 -7.20 3.41
N PHE A 95 3.82 -8.13 2.59
CA PHE A 95 4.55 -8.64 1.44
C PHE A 95 4.61 -7.56 0.36
N ASN A 96 5.78 -6.94 0.21
CA ASN A 96 6.04 -5.97 -0.84
C ASN A 96 6.12 -6.68 -2.20
N ILE A 97 5.08 -6.57 -3.02
CA ILE A 97 4.98 -7.26 -4.32
C ILE A 97 6.11 -6.86 -5.28
N ASN A 98 6.67 -5.65 -5.14
CA ASN A 98 7.75 -5.18 -6.00
C ASN A 98 9.05 -5.98 -5.76
N THR A 99 9.18 -6.68 -4.63
CA THR A 99 10.32 -7.57 -4.35
C THR A 99 10.43 -8.71 -5.36
N LEU A 100 9.31 -9.15 -5.96
CA LEU A 100 9.31 -10.19 -7.00
C LEU A 100 10.09 -9.75 -8.24
N GLN A 101 9.98 -8.47 -8.61
CA GLN A 101 10.71 -7.91 -9.75
C GLN A 101 12.15 -7.58 -9.37
N TYR A 102 12.36 -6.93 -8.22
CA TYR A 102 13.71 -6.55 -7.79
C TYR A 102 14.60 -7.77 -7.50
N SER A 103 14.03 -8.87 -7.00
CA SER A 103 14.80 -10.06 -6.65
C SER A 103 15.54 -10.64 -7.85
N LEU A 104 14.98 -10.54 -9.06
CA LEU A 104 15.57 -11.05 -10.31
C LEU A 104 16.90 -10.41 -10.69
N SER A 105 17.17 -9.23 -10.13
CA SER A 105 18.40 -8.48 -10.32
C SER A 105 19.50 -8.83 -9.29
N LYS A 106 19.18 -9.59 -8.23
CA LYS A 106 20.16 -10.01 -7.23
C LYS A 106 21.18 -10.97 -7.86
N GLU A 107 22.33 -11.18 -7.23
CA GLU A 107 23.32 -12.14 -7.73
C GLU A 107 23.01 -13.54 -7.20
N ASN A 108 22.84 -13.64 -5.89
CA ASN A 108 22.52 -14.88 -5.18
C ASN A 108 21.12 -15.41 -5.58
N ALA A 109 21.07 -16.66 -6.00
CA ALA A 109 19.84 -17.30 -6.42
C ALA A 109 18.83 -17.53 -5.30
N LYS A 110 19.28 -17.79 -4.06
CA LYS A 110 18.38 -17.84 -2.90
C LYS A 110 17.64 -16.52 -2.73
N ASN A 111 18.32 -15.38 -2.90
CA ASN A 111 17.68 -14.07 -2.84
C ASN A 111 16.73 -13.82 -4.02
N LYS A 112 17.02 -14.36 -5.21
CA LYS A 112 16.11 -14.29 -6.38
C LYS A 112 14.80 -15.05 -6.14
N ALA A 113 14.92 -16.29 -5.67
CA ALA A 113 13.80 -17.23 -5.51
C ALA A 113 12.96 -16.95 -4.26
N TYR A 114 13.55 -16.41 -3.20
CA TYR A 114 12.89 -16.31 -1.90
C TYR A 114 11.55 -15.58 -1.88
N PRO A 115 11.38 -14.39 -2.48
CA PRO A 115 10.07 -13.73 -2.51
C PRO A 115 8.99 -14.56 -3.21
N TRP A 116 9.35 -15.39 -4.20
CA TRP A 116 8.43 -16.28 -4.88
C TRP A 116 7.97 -17.43 -3.98
N TRP A 117 8.87 -17.98 -3.14
CA TRP A 117 8.49 -18.95 -2.12
C TRP A 117 7.56 -18.35 -1.07
N VAL A 118 7.85 -17.13 -0.59
CA VAL A 118 6.97 -16.44 0.35
C VAL A 118 5.59 -16.21 -0.25
N LEU A 119 5.51 -15.76 -1.51
CA LEU A 119 4.24 -15.59 -2.23
C LEU A 119 3.46 -16.91 -2.31
N LYS A 120 4.11 -18.02 -2.69
CA LYS A 120 3.49 -19.36 -2.73
C LYS A 120 2.86 -19.72 -1.38
N ASN A 121 3.60 -19.54 -0.29
CA ASN A 121 3.10 -19.87 1.05
C ASN A 121 1.96 -18.94 1.49
N ILE A 122 2.00 -17.64 1.17
CA ILE A 122 0.88 -16.73 1.43
C ILE A 122 -0.37 -17.23 0.71
N LEU A 123 -0.27 -17.56 -0.58
CA LEU A 123 -1.39 -18.04 -1.39
C LEU A 123 -1.98 -19.35 -0.86
N GLN A 124 -1.13 -20.27 -0.37
CA GLN A 124 -1.57 -21.49 0.28
C GLN A 124 -2.32 -21.21 1.59
N LEU A 125 -1.80 -20.34 2.45
CA LEU A 125 -2.43 -19.92 3.72
C LEU A 125 -3.74 -19.14 3.52
N GLU A 126 -3.92 -18.50 2.37
CA GLU A 126 -5.13 -17.79 1.96
C GLU A 126 -6.13 -18.69 1.23
N ASN A 127 -5.89 -20.01 1.16
CA ASN A 127 -6.71 -20.99 0.44
C ASN A 127 -6.90 -20.64 -1.05
N ARG A 128 -5.89 -20.00 -1.66
CA ARG A 128 -5.85 -19.63 -3.07
C ARG A 128 -4.56 -20.12 -3.74
N PRO A 129 -4.24 -21.43 -3.66
CA PRO A 129 -3.00 -21.94 -4.24
C PRO A 129 -2.98 -21.72 -5.76
N SER A 130 -1.82 -21.30 -6.29
CA SER A 130 -1.61 -21.20 -7.72
C SER A 130 -0.90 -22.45 -8.23
N LEU A 131 -1.58 -23.23 -9.08
CA LEU A 131 -0.99 -24.41 -9.73
C LEU A 131 0.25 -24.04 -10.53
N TYR A 132 0.17 -22.92 -11.27
CA TYR A 132 1.26 -22.41 -12.07
C TYR A 132 2.47 -22.03 -11.23
N LEU A 133 2.26 -21.30 -10.12
CA LEU A 133 3.34 -20.95 -9.19
C LEU A 133 3.91 -22.20 -8.53
N ASN A 134 3.07 -23.19 -8.21
CA ASN A 134 3.53 -24.48 -7.68
C ASN A 134 4.43 -25.19 -8.68
N GLU A 135 4.03 -25.36 -9.94
CA GLU A 135 4.84 -25.99 -11.00
C GLU A 135 6.12 -25.22 -11.32
N MET A 136 6.09 -23.89 -11.20
CA MET A 136 7.28 -23.05 -11.34
C MET A 136 8.30 -23.32 -10.23
N ILE A 137 7.82 -23.53 -9.01
CA ILE A 137 8.62 -23.59 -7.79
C ILE A 137 8.93 -25.03 -7.34
N MET A 138 8.18 -26.03 -7.79
CA MET A 138 8.23 -27.43 -7.32
C MET A 138 9.65 -28.03 -7.37
N ASP A 139 10.44 -27.65 -8.37
CA ASP A 139 11.81 -28.14 -8.55
C ASP A 139 12.82 -27.50 -7.58
N SER A 140 12.45 -26.40 -6.92
CA SER A 140 13.35 -25.56 -6.11
C SER A 140 13.26 -25.78 -4.59
N GLU A 141 12.22 -26.47 -4.11
CA GLU A 141 11.92 -26.63 -2.67
C GLU A 141 12.95 -27.53 -1.94
N PHE A 142 13.59 -28.44 -2.69
CA PHE A 142 14.72 -29.26 -2.22
C PHE A 142 16.00 -28.44 -1.95
N PHE A 143 16.17 -27.30 -2.62
CA PHE A 143 17.39 -26.48 -2.57
C PHE A 143 17.47 -25.56 -1.35
N PHE A 144 16.33 -25.12 -0.80
CA PHE A 144 16.35 -24.33 0.43
C PHE A 144 16.82 -25.18 1.63
N LYS A 145 16.40 -26.45 1.67
CA LYS A 145 16.74 -27.40 2.74
C LYS A 145 18.19 -27.90 2.66
N THR A 146 18.75 -27.96 1.46
CA THR A 146 20.12 -28.44 1.26
C THR A 146 21.10 -27.26 1.20
N ASN A 147 22.23 -27.34 1.92
CA ASN A 147 23.32 -26.35 1.82
C ASN A 147 24.10 -26.46 0.50
N HIS A 148 23.49 -27.02 -0.56
CA HIS A 148 24.15 -27.17 -1.85
C HIS A 148 24.34 -25.80 -2.50
N LYS A 149 25.61 -25.47 -2.76
CA LYS A 149 26.01 -24.47 -3.74
C LYS A 149 25.90 -25.12 -5.12
N SER A 150 24.77 -25.10 -5.78
CA SER A 150 24.73 -25.41 -7.22
C SER A 150 24.06 -24.29 -7.99
N ASP A 151 24.88 -23.54 -8.72
CA ASP A 151 24.44 -22.50 -9.65
C ASP A 151 23.49 -23.03 -10.76
N TYR A 152 23.41 -24.36 -10.96
CA TYR A 152 22.78 -24.95 -12.14
C TYR A 152 21.24 -24.96 -12.09
N ASP A 153 20.65 -25.41 -10.96
CA ASP A 153 19.19 -25.49 -10.80
C ASP A 153 18.58 -24.11 -10.49
N ASP A 154 19.38 -23.26 -9.84
CA ASP A 154 19.13 -21.84 -9.64
C ASP A 154 18.92 -21.12 -10.99
N ILE A 155 19.79 -21.39 -11.98
CA ILE A 155 19.68 -20.83 -13.32
C ILE A 155 18.37 -21.28 -13.99
N GLU A 156 17.94 -22.54 -13.83
CA GLU A 156 16.71 -23.04 -14.46
C GLU A 156 15.46 -22.34 -13.91
N LEU A 157 15.33 -22.21 -12.59
CA LEU A 157 14.25 -21.43 -11.96
C LEU A 157 14.27 -19.97 -12.42
N ILE A 158 15.46 -19.34 -12.46
CA ILE A 158 15.60 -17.93 -12.87
C ILE A 158 15.24 -17.75 -14.35
N ILE A 159 15.65 -18.68 -15.22
CA ILE A 159 15.31 -18.67 -16.64
C ILE A 159 13.80 -18.84 -16.79
N LYS A 160 13.18 -19.78 -16.07
CA LYS A 160 11.73 -19.98 -16.08
C LYS A 160 11.00 -18.71 -15.63
N ILE A 161 11.40 -18.11 -14.50
CA ILE A 161 10.80 -16.84 -14.01
C ILE A 161 10.98 -15.70 -15.00
N LYS A 162 12.18 -15.51 -15.56
CA LYS A 162 12.44 -14.42 -16.50
C LYS A 162 11.72 -14.63 -17.84
N GLN A 163 11.74 -15.83 -18.40
CA GLN A 163 11.04 -16.14 -19.65
C GLN A 163 9.55 -15.88 -19.52
N GLU A 164 8.99 -16.31 -18.40
CA GLU A 164 7.57 -16.19 -18.15
C GLU A 164 7.18 -14.72 -17.90
N LEU A 165 7.93 -13.96 -17.10
CA LEU A 165 7.70 -12.50 -16.91
C LEU A 165 7.77 -11.65 -18.19
N LEU A 166 8.44 -12.13 -19.24
CA LEU A 166 8.54 -11.43 -20.52
C LEU A 166 7.31 -11.61 -21.40
N VAL A 167 6.37 -12.45 -21.00
CA VAL A 167 5.07 -12.64 -21.66
C VAL A 167 4.06 -11.74 -20.97
N ASP A 168 3.41 -10.80 -21.68
CA ASP A 168 2.37 -9.90 -21.12
C ASP A 168 1.27 -10.69 -20.38
N ASP A 169 0.99 -11.90 -20.85
CA ASP A 169 0.02 -12.86 -20.31
C ASP A 169 0.43 -13.46 -18.95
N PHE A 170 1.70 -13.34 -18.53
CA PHE A 170 2.21 -13.92 -17.29
C PHE A 170 1.73 -13.19 -16.06
N VAL A 171 1.63 -11.86 -16.10
CA VAL A 171 1.06 -11.12 -14.97
C VAL A 171 -0.40 -11.55 -14.81
N GLU A 172 -1.18 -11.59 -15.88
CA GLU A 172 -2.59 -12.04 -15.85
C GLU A 172 -2.75 -13.54 -15.46
N SER A 173 -1.82 -14.41 -15.86
CA SER A 173 -1.80 -15.85 -15.54
C SER A 173 -1.32 -16.16 -14.11
N LEU A 174 -0.31 -15.44 -13.60
CA LEU A 174 0.07 -15.42 -12.18
C LEU A 174 -1.09 -14.89 -11.33
N LEU A 175 -1.82 -13.91 -11.86
CA LEU A 175 -3.02 -13.27 -11.30
C LEU A 175 -4.34 -14.01 -11.61
N LYS A 176 -4.33 -15.33 -11.89
CA LYS A 176 -5.53 -16.14 -11.58
C LYS A 176 -5.95 -15.99 -10.10
N VAL A 177 -5.02 -15.50 -9.28
CA VAL A 177 -5.30 -14.74 -8.07
C VAL A 177 -5.72 -13.31 -8.45
N ASP A 178 -7.03 -13.09 -8.51
CA ASP A 178 -7.72 -11.82 -8.80
C ASP A 178 -6.91 -10.56 -8.43
N GLU A 179 -6.68 -9.63 -9.37
CA GLU A 179 -6.01 -8.34 -9.12
C GLU A 179 -6.64 -7.59 -7.94
N PHE A 180 -7.96 -7.73 -7.76
CA PHE A 180 -8.68 -7.21 -6.61
C PHE A 180 -8.13 -7.77 -5.29
N PHE A 181 -7.73 -9.04 -5.23
CA PHE A 181 -7.18 -9.66 -4.02
C PHE A 181 -5.86 -9.02 -3.59
N PHE A 182 -4.93 -8.79 -4.53
CA PHE A 182 -3.68 -8.09 -4.20
C PHE A 182 -3.93 -6.65 -3.75
N ASN A 183 -4.95 -6.00 -4.33
CA ASN A 183 -5.30 -4.62 -4.00
C ASN A 183 -6.13 -4.47 -2.71
N THR A 184 -6.79 -5.53 -2.25
CA THR A 184 -7.69 -5.50 -1.08
C THR A 184 -7.20 -6.28 0.13
N SER A 185 -6.29 -7.23 -0.05
CA SER A 185 -5.73 -7.99 1.05
C SER A 185 -4.68 -7.18 1.80
N PRO A 186 -4.81 -7.04 3.14
CA PRO A 186 -3.86 -6.27 3.96
C PRO A 186 -2.48 -6.92 4.06
N ILE A 187 -2.32 -8.16 3.57
CA ILE A 187 -1.04 -8.86 3.53
C ILE A 187 -0.11 -8.27 2.45
N PHE A 188 -0.66 -7.68 1.39
CA PHE A 188 0.13 -7.17 0.26
C PHE A 188 0.30 -5.65 0.30
N CYS A 189 1.42 -5.19 -0.24
CA CYS A 189 1.67 -3.78 -0.47
C CYS A 189 2.60 -3.57 -1.66
N SER A 190 2.68 -2.35 -2.17
CA SER A 190 3.64 -1.94 -3.20
C SER A 190 4.49 -0.80 -2.63
N ARG A 191 5.72 -1.11 -2.20
CA ARG A 191 6.68 -0.12 -1.71
C ARG A 191 7.81 0.05 -2.71
N ASN A 192 8.37 1.25 -2.80
CA ASN A 192 9.47 1.58 -3.71
C ASN A 192 10.85 1.14 -3.16
N ASP A 193 10.92 -0.06 -2.61
CA ASP A 193 12.15 -0.70 -2.14
C ASP A 193 12.21 -2.16 -2.59
N ASP A 194 13.40 -2.75 -2.48
CA ASP A 194 13.69 -4.11 -2.92
C ASP A 194 13.64 -5.13 -1.77
N LYS A 195 13.03 -4.79 -0.63
CA LYS A 195 13.09 -5.61 0.60
C LYS A 195 11.73 -6.07 1.07
N LEU A 196 11.72 -7.28 1.63
CA LEU A 196 10.70 -7.72 2.58
C LEU A 196 11.10 -7.17 3.95
N LEU A 197 10.54 -6.03 4.32
CA LEU A 197 10.80 -5.37 5.60
C LEU A 197 9.72 -5.74 6.59
N ILE A 198 10.13 -6.24 7.76
CA ILE A 198 9.27 -6.55 8.88
C ILE A 198 9.72 -5.77 10.10
N ASN A 199 8.84 -4.88 10.58
CA ASN A 199 9.01 -4.23 11.85
C ASN A 199 8.42 -5.10 12.96
N VAL A 200 9.29 -5.66 13.81
CA VAL A 200 8.90 -6.60 14.87
C VAL A 200 7.98 -5.96 15.93
N ASN A 201 8.08 -4.65 16.12
CA ASN A 201 7.29 -3.91 17.11
C ASN A 201 5.87 -3.57 16.60
N MET A 202 5.68 -3.59 15.28
CA MET A 202 4.40 -3.35 14.62
C MET A 202 3.69 -4.64 14.21
N LEU A 203 4.20 -5.79 14.67
CA LEU A 203 3.49 -7.05 14.51
C LEU A 203 2.23 -7.07 15.37
N GLU A 204 1.19 -7.65 14.79
CA GLU A 204 -0.18 -7.75 15.28
C GLU A 204 -0.72 -9.10 14.81
N ALA A 205 -1.78 -9.61 15.45
CA ALA A 205 -2.36 -10.92 15.12
C ALA A 205 -2.75 -11.06 13.64
N ARG A 206 -3.11 -9.96 12.96
CA ARG A 206 -3.41 -9.97 11.52
C ARG A 206 -2.21 -10.35 10.64
N HIS A 207 -0.99 -10.18 11.13
CA HIS A 207 0.25 -10.47 10.39
C HIS A 207 0.70 -11.94 10.54
N THR A 208 -0.01 -12.77 11.32
CA THR A 208 0.40 -14.15 11.61
C THR A 208 0.67 -14.97 10.34
N LYS A 209 -0.19 -14.90 9.33
CA LYS A 209 0.01 -15.63 8.07
C LYS A 209 1.20 -15.12 7.25
N LEU A 210 1.43 -13.81 7.24
CA LEU A 210 2.61 -13.22 6.59
C LEU A 210 3.90 -13.76 7.21
N ILE A 211 3.97 -13.80 8.54
CA ILE A 211 5.16 -14.30 9.25
C ILE A 211 5.35 -15.80 9.03
N GLN A 212 4.28 -16.61 9.08
CA GLN A 212 4.36 -18.04 8.73
C GLN A 212 4.92 -18.24 7.31
N ALA A 213 4.46 -17.44 6.35
CA ALA A 213 4.92 -17.53 4.97
C ALA A 213 6.38 -17.08 4.80
N ILE A 214 6.80 -16.01 5.49
CA ILE A 214 8.20 -15.53 5.50
C ILE A 214 9.13 -16.62 6.03
N PHE A 215 8.71 -17.31 7.09
CA PHE A 215 9.47 -18.43 7.64
C PHE A 215 9.23 -19.76 6.91
N LEU A 216 8.58 -19.75 5.74
CA LEU A 216 8.36 -20.95 4.92
C LEU A 216 7.76 -22.12 5.73
N HIS A 217 6.82 -21.83 6.63
CA HIS A 217 6.20 -22.78 7.58
C HIS A 217 7.14 -23.44 8.60
N VAL A 218 8.40 -23.00 8.73
CA VAL A 218 9.29 -23.40 9.84
C VAL A 218 8.65 -23.00 11.18
N LEU A 219 8.00 -21.83 11.21
CA LEU A 219 7.14 -21.42 12.31
C LEU A 219 5.68 -21.72 11.98
N ASN A 220 5.00 -22.47 12.84
CA ASN A 220 3.56 -22.71 12.70
C ASN A 220 2.73 -21.52 13.22
N GLU A 221 1.42 -21.55 12.98
CA GLU A 221 0.50 -20.48 13.40
C GLU A 221 0.51 -20.20 14.90
N ALA A 222 0.57 -21.24 15.72
CA ALA A 222 0.53 -21.13 17.17
C ALA A 222 1.82 -20.47 17.69
N ASP A 223 2.97 -20.87 17.17
CA ASP A 223 4.28 -20.31 17.54
C ASP A 223 4.36 -18.83 17.16
N VAL A 224 3.98 -18.49 15.92
CA VAL A 224 3.94 -17.09 15.47
C VAL A 224 3.00 -16.25 16.32
N THR A 225 1.80 -16.75 16.61
CA THR A 225 0.82 -16.04 17.44
C THR A 225 1.36 -15.82 18.86
N LYS A 226 1.98 -16.84 19.45
CA LYS A 226 2.61 -16.75 20.77
C LYS A 226 3.71 -15.69 20.79
N ILE A 227 4.57 -15.64 19.77
CA ILE A 227 5.63 -14.63 19.65
C ILE A 227 5.04 -13.22 19.57
N ILE A 228 4.03 -13.00 18.73
CA ILE A 228 3.36 -11.69 18.58
C ILE A 228 2.71 -11.25 19.90
N LEU A 229 2.07 -12.17 20.62
CA LEU A 229 1.43 -11.89 21.91
C LEU A 229 2.45 -11.71 23.05
N SER A 230 3.65 -12.25 22.92
CA SER A 230 4.75 -12.09 23.90
C SER A 230 5.47 -10.75 23.78
N LYS A 231 5.06 -9.87 22.85
CA LYS A 231 5.64 -8.54 22.66
C LYS A 231 5.67 -7.76 23.98
N PRO A 232 6.84 -7.27 24.43
CA PRO A 232 6.93 -6.46 25.64
C PRO A 232 6.10 -5.18 25.53
N GLU A 233 5.71 -4.59 26.66
CA GLU A 233 4.90 -3.36 26.71
C GLU A 233 5.52 -2.20 25.90
N ASN A 234 6.84 -2.03 25.98
CA ASN A 234 7.59 -1.02 25.23
C ASN A 234 8.15 -1.56 23.88
N GLY A 235 7.70 -2.74 23.45
CA GLY A 235 8.26 -3.45 22.30
C GLY A 235 9.64 -4.06 22.56
N TRP A 236 10.16 -4.72 21.53
CA TRP A 236 11.51 -5.26 21.48
C TRP A 236 12.53 -4.12 21.31
N SER A 237 13.53 -4.10 22.19
CA SER A 237 14.63 -3.12 22.14
C SER A 237 15.62 -3.36 21.00
N SER A 238 15.62 -4.56 20.42
CA SER A 238 16.40 -4.90 19.24
C SER A 238 15.78 -6.07 18.50
N VAL A 239 16.16 -6.22 17.23
CA VAL A 239 15.81 -7.40 16.42
C VAL A 239 16.40 -8.69 17.02
N THR A 240 17.56 -8.61 17.66
CA THR A 240 18.20 -9.75 18.34
C THR A 240 17.34 -10.28 19.47
N HIS A 241 16.83 -9.41 20.34
CA HIS A 241 15.95 -9.83 21.45
C HIS A 241 14.64 -10.46 20.96
N PHE A 242 14.10 -9.95 19.84
CA PHE A 242 12.97 -10.61 19.20
C PHE A 242 13.32 -12.05 18.82
N PHE A 243 14.45 -12.29 18.15
CA PHE A 243 14.85 -13.66 17.77
C PHE A 243 15.24 -14.57 18.94
N GLU A 244 15.84 -14.03 20.00
CA GLU A 244 16.08 -14.78 21.24
C GLU A 244 14.78 -15.31 21.84
N SER A 245 13.67 -14.54 21.73
CA SER A 245 12.36 -15.01 22.19
C SER A 245 11.83 -16.21 21.39
N ILE A 246 12.18 -16.30 20.10
CA ILE A 246 11.84 -17.42 19.22
C ILE A 246 12.70 -18.63 19.55
N MET A 247 14.01 -18.43 19.71
CA MET A 247 15.00 -19.50 19.95
C MET A 247 14.86 -20.17 21.33
N ASN A 248 14.20 -19.50 22.29
CA ASN A 248 13.88 -20.11 23.58
C ASN A 248 12.76 -21.17 23.50
N ASP A 249 12.08 -21.31 22.36
CA ASP A 249 11.11 -22.39 22.15
C ASP A 249 11.79 -23.63 21.55
N THR A 250 11.78 -24.74 22.29
CA THR A 250 12.54 -25.96 21.98
C THR A 250 12.01 -26.79 20.81
N THR A 251 10.84 -26.42 20.27
CA THR A 251 10.18 -27.13 19.16
C THR A 251 10.63 -26.65 17.78
N ILE A 252 11.34 -25.52 17.71
CA ILE A 252 11.72 -24.87 16.45
C ILE A 252 13.15 -25.27 16.08
N ASP A 253 13.35 -25.67 14.82
CA ASP A 253 14.70 -25.88 14.28
C ASP A 253 15.38 -24.52 14.02
N ILE A 254 16.28 -24.15 14.93
CA ILE A 254 16.99 -22.86 14.91
C ILE A 254 17.84 -22.73 13.64
N ASP A 255 18.42 -23.81 13.12
CA ASP A 255 19.28 -23.74 11.94
C ASP A 255 18.49 -23.32 10.70
N ASP A 256 17.23 -23.76 10.58
CA ASP A 256 16.35 -23.36 9.49
C ASP A 256 15.89 -21.91 9.60
N VAL A 257 15.65 -21.42 10.82
CA VAL A 257 15.38 -19.99 11.07
C VAL A 257 16.59 -19.13 10.68
N LEU A 258 17.80 -19.53 11.09
CA LEU A 258 19.04 -18.82 10.79
C LEU A 258 19.32 -18.73 9.28
N LYS A 259 18.98 -19.76 8.50
CA LYS A 259 19.09 -19.72 7.03
C LYS A 259 18.21 -18.63 6.40
N ILE A 260 17.02 -18.40 6.96
CA ILE A 260 16.04 -17.44 6.44
C ILE A 260 16.41 -16.01 6.80
N ILE A 261 16.77 -15.73 8.06
CA ILE A 261 17.02 -14.35 8.51
C ILE A 261 18.27 -13.72 7.90
N ASN A 262 19.19 -14.54 7.38
CA ASN A 262 20.43 -14.09 6.74
C ASN A 262 20.26 -13.76 5.24
N LEU A 263 19.05 -13.85 4.70
CA LEU A 263 18.77 -13.48 3.31
C LEU A 263 18.78 -11.95 3.15
N GLU A 264 19.47 -11.44 2.13
CA GLU A 264 19.65 -10.00 1.92
C GLU A 264 18.34 -9.26 1.61
N ILE A 265 17.40 -9.97 0.99
CA ILE A 265 16.09 -9.44 0.59
C ILE A 265 15.14 -9.33 1.78
N LEU A 266 15.38 -10.08 2.86
CA LEU A 266 14.59 -10.03 4.08
C LEU A 266 15.28 -9.11 5.08
N SER A 267 14.52 -8.21 5.68
CA SER A 267 15.04 -7.31 6.70
C SER A 267 14.06 -7.21 7.85
N PHE A 268 14.60 -7.36 9.06
CA PHE A 268 13.86 -7.10 10.28
C PHE A 268 14.33 -5.78 10.87
N SER A 269 13.40 -4.98 11.35
CA SER A 269 13.67 -3.71 12.03
C SER A 269 12.89 -3.64 13.33
N HIS A 270 13.34 -2.75 14.22
CA HIS A 270 12.61 -2.41 15.44
C HIS A 270 12.24 -0.91 15.49
N ASP A 271 12.80 -0.11 14.58
CA ASP A 271 12.76 1.36 14.55
C ASP A 271 12.54 1.95 13.12
N GLU A 272 12.15 1.11 12.16
CA GLU A 272 11.84 1.52 10.78
C GLU A 272 10.35 1.30 10.49
N TYR A 273 9.62 2.38 10.20
CA TYR A 273 8.16 2.38 10.13
C TYR A 273 7.65 2.98 8.83
N HIS A 274 6.54 2.42 8.33
CA HIS A 274 5.78 3.01 7.24
C HIS A 274 4.36 3.30 7.72
N PHE A 275 3.95 4.57 7.65
CA PHE A 275 2.61 4.98 8.00
C PHE A 275 1.87 5.56 6.82
N LEU A 276 0.64 5.11 6.63
CA LEU A 276 -0.33 5.76 5.78
C LEU A 276 -1.24 6.60 6.66
N SER A 277 -1.20 7.92 6.49
CA SER A 277 -2.20 8.79 7.08
C SER A 277 -3.28 9.14 6.06
N THR A 278 -4.54 9.16 6.49
CA THR A 278 -5.68 9.61 5.70
C THR A 278 -6.31 10.81 6.38
N PHE A 279 -6.23 11.98 5.74
CA PHE A 279 -6.91 13.19 6.16
C PHE A 279 -8.19 13.32 5.36
N LYS A 280 -9.33 13.37 6.04
CA LYS A 280 -10.64 13.43 5.39
C LYS A 280 -11.41 14.65 5.88
N VAL A 281 -11.95 15.40 4.93
CA VAL A 281 -12.95 16.44 5.21
C VAL A 281 -14.22 16.09 4.45
N SER A 282 -15.33 16.04 5.16
CA SER A 282 -16.62 15.68 4.59
C SER A 282 -17.53 16.90 4.54
N ASP A 283 -18.19 17.09 3.41
CA ASP A 283 -19.36 17.94 3.25
C ASP A 283 -20.62 17.05 3.09
N LYS A 284 -21.81 17.63 2.95
CA LYS A 284 -23.09 16.89 2.91
C LYS A 284 -23.13 15.70 1.95
N TYR A 285 -22.41 15.76 0.83
CA TYR A 285 -22.47 14.74 -0.23
C TYR A 285 -21.09 14.34 -0.79
N ILE A 286 -20.05 15.12 -0.52
CA ILE A 286 -18.72 14.95 -1.09
C ILE A 286 -17.72 14.89 0.05
N SER A 287 -16.81 13.93 -0.02
CA SER A 287 -15.64 13.88 0.84
C SER A 287 -14.38 14.12 0.02
N HIS A 288 -13.51 14.97 0.54
CA HIS A 288 -12.16 15.15 0.02
C HIS A 288 -11.20 14.44 0.96
N GLN A 289 -10.29 13.66 0.38
CA GLN A 289 -9.29 12.92 1.14
C GLN A 289 -7.89 13.17 0.60
N LEU A 290 -6.94 13.31 1.52
CA LEU A 290 -5.51 13.33 1.27
C LEU A 290 -4.92 12.13 1.99
N LYS A 291 -4.31 11.22 1.24
CA LYS A 291 -3.50 10.14 1.79
C LYS A 291 -2.03 10.52 1.68
N SER A 292 -1.30 10.38 2.77
CA SER A 292 0.13 10.71 2.83
C SER A 292 0.90 9.52 3.37
N HIS A 293 1.95 9.12 2.65
CA HIS A 293 2.82 8.03 3.08
C HIS A 293 4.05 8.59 3.77
N PHE A 294 4.18 8.31 5.07
CA PHE A 294 5.34 8.66 5.87
C PHE A 294 6.23 7.45 6.08
N TYR A 295 7.53 7.69 5.99
CA TYR A 295 8.58 6.75 6.32
C TYR A 295 9.40 7.30 7.48
N ILE A 296 9.59 6.48 8.51
CA ILE A 296 10.34 6.85 9.71
C ILE A 296 11.50 5.89 9.88
N LYS A 297 12.70 6.45 10.06
CA LYS A 297 13.90 5.68 10.39
C LYS A 297 14.86 6.54 11.19
N ASN A 298 15.47 5.99 12.24
CA ASN A 298 16.41 6.72 13.09
C ASN A 298 15.84 8.06 13.58
N LYS A 299 14.57 8.06 14.04
CA LYS A 299 13.82 9.24 14.48
C LYS A 299 13.62 10.34 13.42
N LYS A 300 13.94 10.07 12.15
CA LYS A 300 13.73 10.98 11.03
C LYS A 300 12.48 10.58 10.27
N ILE A 301 11.55 11.52 10.11
CA ILE A 301 10.32 11.34 9.34
C ILE A 301 10.53 11.92 7.94
N THR A 302 10.18 11.14 6.92
CA THR A 302 10.23 11.50 5.51
C THR A 302 8.86 11.30 4.89
N LEU A 303 8.33 12.31 4.20
CA LEU A 303 7.13 12.15 3.39
C LEU A 303 7.53 11.58 2.03
N LEU A 304 7.02 10.38 1.70
CA LEU A 304 7.32 9.68 0.45
C LEU A 304 6.40 10.12 -0.69
N ASP A 305 5.09 10.08 -0.46
CA ASP A 305 4.11 10.49 -1.46
C ASP A 305 2.83 11.08 -0.86
N ARG A 306 2.06 11.72 -1.73
CA ARG A 306 0.73 12.25 -1.44
C ARG A 306 -0.23 11.85 -2.55
N ARG A 307 -1.42 11.39 -2.17
CA ARG A 307 -2.53 11.11 -3.09
C ARG A 307 -3.77 11.84 -2.65
N PHE A 308 -4.27 12.72 -3.50
CA PHE A 308 -5.53 13.41 -3.29
C PHE A 308 -6.64 12.69 -4.04
N SER A 309 -7.80 12.54 -3.42
CA SER A 309 -8.97 11.96 -4.08
C SER A 309 -10.27 12.54 -3.53
N ILE A 310 -11.33 12.37 -4.31
CA ILE A 310 -12.67 12.87 -4.03
C ILE A 310 -13.59 11.65 -4.05
N GLY A 311 -14.35 11.47 -2.98
CA GLY A 311 -15.33 10.39 -2.84
C GLY A 311 -16.73 10.93 -2.68
N GLU A 312 -17.70 10.31 -3.36
CA GLU A 312 -19.12 10.62 -3.22
C GLU A 312 -19.77 9.63 -2.25
N TYR A 313 -20.65 10.12 -1.37
CA TYR A 313 -21.49 9.23 -0.57
C TYR A 313 -22.69 8.80 -1.41
N PRO A 314 -23.04 7.50 -1.45
CA PRO A 314 -24.27 7.08 -2.07
C PRO A 314 -25.44 7.77 -1.37
N ILE A 315 -26.35 8.35 -2.16
CA ILE A 315 -27.63 8.85 -1.68
C ILE A 315 -28.38 7.64 -1.11
N LYS A 316 -28.61 7.63 0.20
CA LYS A 316 -29.40 6.59 0.87
C LYS A 316 -30.86 6.66 0.48
#